data_AF-A0A545UY06-F1
#
_entry.id   AF-A0A545UY06-F1
#
_cell.length_a   1.000
_cell.length_b   1.000
_cell.length_c   1.000
_cell.angle_alpha   90.00
_cell.angle_beta   90.00
_cell.angle_gamma   90.00
#
_symmetry.space_group_name_H-M   'P 1'
#
loop_
_entity.id
_entity.type
_entity.pdbx_description
1 polymer ?
#
loop_
_entity_poly.entity_id
_entity_poly.type
_entity_poly.pdbx_seq_one_letter_code
_entity_poly.pdbx_strand_id
1 'polypeptide(L)'
;MVNFFRAAAAGVLALAAAVQAAAVGNQLAAGYPGSIQVQSTSPLTIRYSTSQPDDRNWIGIYAAVDGGGPDDQQLGAKPSLKWVYAGGLSGTATIPTDGLPGGDYKAYFLARDGYLWQGAPVQFSLGKTFPGALSVSGGYPIRVQYSTSQPGATNWVGVYFAAGGGPDTGAVNQSAVRWAYAGEAQGSVEIPADGLGDGVYKAFLLADNGYTSLASPQIFTQGNAVFKGALAVDYAAADTFSFRYTTQRPAAKNWIGIWRYGEGPDSQERAGAYLAWEYAADGLGAKTVDGSKLPSGQYQAFFLANDGYKWLASPITIRK
;
A
#
# COMPACT_ATOMS: atom_id res chain seq x y z
N MET A 1 -35.88 65.17 2.87
CA MET A 1 -34.88 64.16 2.44
C MET A 1 -34.62 63.25 3.63
N VAL A 2 -35.11 62.02 3.55
CA VAL A 2 -35.06 61.02 4.63
C VAL A 2 -33.81 60.18 4.41
N ASN A 3 -32.90 60.10 5.38
CA ASN A 3 -31.82 59.12 5.38
C ASN A 3 -31.95 58.21 6.60
N PHE A 4 -32.31 56.97 6.30
CA PHE A 4 -32.34 55.83 7.21
C PHE A 4 -30.93 55.31 7.46
N PHE A 5 -30.49 55.21 8.71
CA PHE A 5 -29.40 54.31 9.08
C PHE A 5 -30.00 53.01 9.62
N ARG A 6 -29.74 51.92 8.89
CA ARG A 6 -30.16 50.55 9.22
C ARG A 6 -29.22 49.97 10.29
N ALA A 7 -29.81 49.41 11.34
CA ALA A 7 -29.15 48.53 12.29
C ALA A 7 -28.87 47.16 11.63
N ALA A 8 -27.64 46.67 11.73
CA ALA A 8 -27.28 45.31 11.35
C ALA A 8 -27.37 44.41 12.59
N ALA A 9 -28.28 43.42 12.55
CA ALA A 9 -28.40 42.38 13.56
C ALA A 9 -27.27 41.35 13.40
N ALA A 10 -26.49 41.14 14.46
CA ALA A 10 -25.51 40.06 14.53
C ALA A 10 -26.23 38.75 14.91
N GLY A 11 -26.41 37.85 13.94
CA GLY A 11 -26.85 36.49 14.18
C GLY A 11 -25.65 35.61 14.51
N VAL A 12 -25.58 35.11 15.74
CA VAL A 12 -24.63 34.05 16.13
C VAL A 12 -25.15 32.72 15.57
N LEU A 13 -24.59 32.27 14.44
CA LEU A 13 -24.74 30.88 14.01
C LEU A 13 -23.82 30.00 14.86
N ALA A 14 -24.40 29.22 15.75
CA ALA A 14 -23.72 28.09 16.35
C ALA A 14 -23.51 27.01 15.26
N LEU A 15 -22.29 26.91 14.71
CA LEU A 15 -21.89 25.74 13.93
C LEU A 15 -21.71 24.56 14.89
N ALA A 16 -22.69 23.68 14.94
CA ALA A 16 -22.51 22.33 15.46
C ALA A 16 -21.52 21.60 14.53
N ALA A 17 -20.27 21.49 14.95
CA ALA A 17 -19.29 20.64 14.29
C ALA A 17 -19.70 19.17 14.53
N ALA A 18 -20.37 18.57 13.55
CA ALA A 18 -20.50 17.13 13.49
C ALA A 18 -19.08 16.57 13.29
N VAL A 19 -18.55 15.88 14.30
CA VAL A 19 -17.34 15.06 14.15
C VAL A 19 -17.73 13.89 13.26
N GLN A 20 -17.62 14.08 11.95
CA GLN A 20 -17.69 12.98 11.00
C GLN A 20 -16.41 12.18 11.17
N ALA A 21 -16.54 10.93 11.60
CA ALA A 21 -15.45 9.96 11.54
C ALA A 21 -14.90 9.99 10.11
N ALA A 22 -13.61 10.24 9.96
CA ALA A 22 -12.96 10.32 8.66
C ALA A 22 -13.30 9.05 7.87
N ALA A 23 -14.03 9.21 6.76
CA ALA A 23 -14.22 8.11 5.83
C ALA A 23 -12.84 7.72 5.29
N VAL A 24 -12.33 6.56 5.71
CA VAL A 24 -11.03 6.02 5.27
C VAL A 24 -11.18 5.52 3.83
N GLY A 25 -11.29 6.43 2.87
CA GLY A 25 -11.62 6.12 1.49
C GLY A 25 -10.41 5.62 0.72
N ASN A 26 -10.26 4.31 0.58
CA ASN A 26 -9.40 3.75 -0.47
C ASN A 26 -10.05 4.09 -1.83
N GLN A 27 -9.43 5.02 -2.57
CA GLN A 27 -9.76 5.21 -4.00
C GLN A 27 -9.57 3.89 -4.76
N LEU A 28 -10.29 3.70 -5.87
CA LEU A 28 -10.11 2.57 -6.77
C LEU A 28 -8.60 2.41 -7.05
N ALA A 29 -8.03 1.32 -6.56
CA ALA A 29 -6.66 0.96 -6.87
C ALA A 29 -6.60 0.66 -8.37
N ALA A 30 -6.03 1.56 -9.18
CA ALA A 30 -5.84 1.31 -10.60
C ALA A 30 -5.10 -0.03 -10.77
N GLY A 31 -5.69 -0.95 -11.55
CA GLY A 31 -5.20 -2.32 -11.71
C GLY A 31 -5.94 -3.41 -10.93
N TYR A 32 -6.90 -3.05 -10.08
CA TYR A 32 -7.86 -3.98 -9.47
C TYR A 32 -9.27 -3.77 -10.02
N PRO A 33 -10.08 -4.84 -10.12
CA PRO A 33 -11.45 -4.73 -10.63
C PRO A 33 -12.41 -4.00 -9.69
N GLY A 34 -12.02 -3.71 -8.44
CA GLY A 34 -12.89 -3.20 -7.39
C GLY A 34 -12.17 -2.54 -6.21
N SER A 35 -12.92 -2.25 -5.15
CA SER A 35 -12.41 -1.67 -3.91
C SER A 35 -13.19 -2.16 -2.69
N ILE A 36 -12.59 -1.94 -1.53
CA ILE A 36 -13.13 -2.25 -0.21
C ILE A 36 -12.80 -1.11 0.74
N GLN A 37 -13.73 -0.78 1.65
CA GLN A 37 -13.59 0.30 2.62
C GLN A 37 -14.30 -0.04 3.92
N VAL A 38 -13.60 0.06 5.05
CA VAL A 38 -14.22 -0.05 6.38
C VAL A 38 -15.03 1.22 6.67
N GLN A 39 -16.30 1.04 7.06
CA GLN A 39 -17.24 2.12 7.43
C GLN A 39 -17.44 2.21 8.95
N SER A 40 -17.45 1.08 9.64
CA SER A 40 -17.52 0.96 11.10
C SER A 40 -16.84 -0.33 11.54
N THR A 41 -16.37 -0.41 12.78
CA THR A 41 -15.81 -1.61 13.41
C THR A 41 -16.72 -2.22 14.48
N SER A 42 -17.88 -1.62 14.76
CA SER A 42 -18.85 -2.10 15.74
C SER A 42 -20.30 -1.80 15.31
N PRO A 43 -21.00 -2.73 14.62
CA PRO A 43 -20.44 -3.95 14.00
C PRO A 43 -19.51 -3.59 12.84
N LEU A 44 -18.64 -4.54 12.41
CA LEU A 44 -17.79 -4.30 11.25
C LEU A 44 -18.65 -4.20 9.99
N THR A 45 -18.66 -3.02 9.39
CA THR A 45 -19.34 -2.76 8.11
C THR A 45 -18.32 -2.35 7.07
N ILE A 46 -18.41 -2.99 5.91
CA ILE A 46 -17.46 -2.84 4.83
C ILE A 46 -18.22 -2.54 3.56
N ARG A 47 -17.97 -1.37 2.98
CA ARG A 47 -18.44 -1.04 1.64
C ARG A 47 -17.52 -1.68 0.61
N TYR A 48 -18.09 -2.27 -0.43
CA TYR A 48 -17.34 -2.85 -1.54
C TYR A 48 -17.94 -2.47 -2.90
N SER A 49 -17.09 -2.54 -3.92
CA SER A 49 -17.52 -2.50 -5.33
C SER A 49 -16.58 -3.35 -6.19
N THR A 50 -17.09 -3.89 -7.29
CA THR A 50 -16.29 -4.59 -8.31
C THR A 50 -16.93 -4.47 -9.69
N SER A 51 -16.09 -4.47 -10.73
CA SER A 51 -16.46 -4.63 -12.14
C SER A 51 -16.65 -6.10 -12.54
N GLN A 52 -16.34 -7.04 -11.65
CA GLN A 52 -16.39 -8.49 -11.88
C GLN A 52 -17.31 -9.18 -10.84
N PRO A 53 -18.63 -8.94 -10.88
CA PRO A 53 -19.56 -9.58 -9.95
C PRO A 53 -19.57 -11.09 -10.18
N ASP A 54 -19.67 -11.85 -9.09
CA ASP A 54 -19.75 -13.31 -9.06
C ASP A 54 -20.27 -13.69 -7.67
N ASP A 55 -21.27 -14.56 -7.57
CA ASP A 55 -21.88 -14.93 -6.27
C ASP A 55 -20.90 -15.58 -5.29
N ARG A 56 -19.73 -16.02 -5.78
CA ARG A 56 -18.63 -16.57 -4.98
C ARG A 56 -17.55 -15.54 -4.63
N ASN A 57 -17.70 -14.27 -5.00
CA ASN A 57 -16.85 -13.22 -4.44
C ASN A 57 -17.15 -13.08 -2.95
N TRP A 58 -16.13 -12.90 -2.12
CA TRP A 58 -16.27 -12.94 -0.68
C TRP A 58 -15.33 -11.97 0.02
N ILE A 59 -15.70 -11.54 1.21
CA ILE A 59 -14.86 -10.70 2.07
C ILE A 59 -14.44 -11.53 3.27
N GLY A 60 -13.13 -11.67 3.47
CA GLY A 60 -12.53 -12.43 4.56
C GLY A 60 -11.77 -11.53 5.53
N ILE A 61 -11.90 -11.82 6.83
CA ILE A 61 -11.15 -11.16 7.92
C ILE A 61 -10.02 -12.06 8.39
N TYR A 62 -8.83 -11.48 8.54
CA TYR A 62 -7.65 -12.15 9.06
C TYR A 62 -6.98 -11.27 10.11
N ALA A 63 -6.26 -11.87 11.06
CA ALA A 63 -5.37 -11.10 11.93
C ALA A 63 -4.28 -10.44 11.06
N ALA A 64 -3.95 -9.17 11.35
CA ALA A 64 -2.91 -8.46 10.60
C ALA A 64 -1.52 -9.04 10.86
N VAL A 65 -1.30 -9.57 12.06
CA VAL A 65 -0.07 -10.21 12.53
C VAL A 65 -0.28 -11.72 12.59
N ASP A 66 0.63 -12.48 11.97
CA ASP A 66 0.63 -13.94 11.92
C ASP A 66 -0.68 -14.58 11.44
N GLY A 67 -1.65 -13.78 10.99
CA GLY A 67 -2.95 -14.26 10.54
C GLY A 67 -2.88 -14.99 9.22
N GLY A 68 -1.70 -14.97 8.57
CA GLY A 68 -1.44 -15.69 7.34
C GLY A 68 -2.50 -15.39 6.29
N GLY A 69 -3.00 -14.15 6.23
CA GLY A 69 -3.98 -13.75 5.23
C GLY A 69 -3.38 -13.81 3.83
N PRO A 70 -4.20 -13.67 2.79
CA PRO A 70 -3.76 -13.69 1.39
C PRO A 70 -2.98 -12.42 1.02
N ASP A 71 -1.93 -12.07 1.76
CA ASP A 71 -1.04 -10.92 1.55
C ASP A 71 -0.31 -10.98 0.19
N ASP A 72 -0.07 -12.20 -0.29
CA ASP A 72 0.47 -12.53 -1.61
C ASP A 72 -0.62 -12.98 -2.60
N GLN A 73 -1.90 -12.71 -2.32
CA GLN A 73 -3.06 -13.16 -3.13
C GLN A 73 -3.08 -14.67 -3.43
N GLN A 74 -2.43 -15.46 -2.59
CA GLN A 74 -2.53 -16.92 -2.58
C GLN A 74 -3.32 -17.39 -1.37
N LEU A 75 -3.60 -18.69 -1.31
CA LEU A 75 -4.14 -19.29 -0.11
C LEU A 75 -3.17 -19.04 1.05
N GLY A 76 -3.67 -18.31 2.03
CA GLY A 76 -2.96 -18.01 3.25
C GLY A 76 -2.64 -19.25 4.10
N ALA A 77 -1.65 -19.14 4.98
CA ALA A 77 -1.27 -20.23 5.89
C ALA A 77 -2.32 -20.53 6.96
N LYS A 78 -3.29 -19.62 7.19
CA LYS A 78 -4.37 -19.78 8.14
C LYS A 78 -5.72 -19.43 7.50
N PRO A 79 -6.82 -20.05 7.92
CA PRO A 79 -8.16 -19.72 7.42
C PRO A 79 -8.59 -18.31 7.84
N SER A 80 -9.57 -17.75 7.13
CA SER A 80 -10.24 -16.52 7.58
C SER A 80 -10.92 -16.73 8.94
N LEU A 81 -10.86 -15.72 9.79
CA LEU A 81 -11.47 -15.72 11.13
C LEU A 81 -12.99 -15.59 11.04
N LYS A 82 -13.45 -14.76 10.11
CA LYS A 82 -14.85 -14.53 9.74
C LYS A 82 -14.88 -14.16 8.27
N TRP A 83 -16.00 -14.42 7.60
CA TRP A 83 -16.19 -14.06 6.20
C TRP A 83 -17.67 -13.92 5.84
N VAL A 84 -17.94 -13.32 4.68
CA VAL A 84 -19.28 -13.23 4.08
C VAL A 84 -19.15 -13.14 2.55
N TYR A 85 -20.15 -13.64 1.82
CA TYR A 85 -20.22 -13.42 0.37
C TYR A 85 -20.58 -11.96 0.03
N ALA A 86 -20.00 -11.47 -1.06
CA ALA A 86 -20.11 -10.10 -1.54
C ALA A 86 -20.19 -10.12 -3.08
N GLY A 87 -21.21 -10.81 -3.61
CA GLY A 87 -21.27 -11.16 -5.04
C GLY A 87 -21.70 -10.07 -6.00
N GLY A 88 -22.41 -9.05 -5.49
CA GLY A 88 -22.93 -7.95 -6.31
C GLY A 88 -21.85 -7.01 -6.85
N LEU A 89 -22.24 -6.15 -7.80
CA LEU A 89 -21.38 -5.07 -8.33
C LEU A 89 -20.92 -4.07 -7.25
N SER A 90 -21.74 -3.86 -6.24
CA SER A 90 -21.40 -3.08 -5.05
C SER A 90 -22.36 -3.43 -3.91
N GLY A 91 -21.96 -3.09 -2.69
CA GLY A 91 -22.80 -3.29 -1.52
C GLY A 91 -22.10 -2.93 -0.22
N THR A 92 -22.76 -3.28 0.87
CA THR A 92 -22.21 -3.20 2.22
C THR A 92 -22.30 -4.59 2.85
N ALA A 93 -21.14 -5.15 3.20
CA ALA A 93 -21.02 -6.37 3.98
C ALA A 93 -21.00 -6.02 5.46
N THR A 94 -21.82 -6.70 6.25
CA THR A 94 -21.80 -6.61 7.71
C THR A 94 -21.27 -7.93 8.25
N ILE A 95 -20.16 -7.88 8.98
CA ILE A 95 -19.49 -9.06 9.53
C ILE A 95 -19.46 -8.93 11.06
N PRO A 96 -20.10 -9.86 11.81
CA PRO A 96 -20.03 -9.85 13.25
C PRO A 96 -18.59 -10.04 13.75
N THR A 97 -18.14 -9.15 14.63
CA THR A 97 -16.82 -9.20 15.26
C THR A 97 -16.83 -9.90 16.62
N ASP A 98 -17.98 -10.46 17.01
CA ASP A 98 -18.14 -11.21 18.25
C ASP A 98 -17.17 -12.40 18.33
N GLY A 99 -16.49 -12.49 19.48
CA GLY A 99 -15.47 -13.49 19.76
C GLY A 99 -14.10 -13.20 19.14
N LEU A 100 -13.92 -12.09 18.42
CA LEU A 100 -12.59 -11.65 18.00
C LEU A 100 -11.94 -10.86 19.15
N PRO A 101 -10.68 -11.18 19.53
CA PRO A 101 -9.97 -10.40 20.53
C PRO A 101 -9.70 -8.96 20.04
N GLY A 102 -9.32 -8.07 20.96
CA GLY A 102 -8.79 -6.78 20.56
C GLY A 102 -7.47 -6.96 19.78
N GLY A 103 -7.28 -6.21 18.70
CA GLY A 103 -6.11 -6.34 17.85
C GLY A 103 -6.26 -5.69 16.48
N ASP A 104 -5.23 -5.84 15.65
CA ASP A 104 -5.18 -5.36 14.28
C ASP A 104 -5.58 -6.48 13.30
N TYR A 105 -6.38 -6.12 12.30
CA TYR A 105 -7.00 -7.02 11.34
C TYR A 105 -6.86 -6.49 9.92
N LYS A 106 -6.88 -7.41 8.95
CA LYS A 106 -7.00 -7.09 7.53
C LYS A 106 -8.29 -7.68 6.99
N ALA A 107 -8.98 -6.91 6.14
CA ALA A 107 -10.07 -7.42 5.32
C ALA A 107 -9.66 -7.42 3.85
N TYR A 108 -9.96 -8.53 3.19
CA TYR A 108 -9.68 -8.74 1.77
C TYR A 108 -10.99 -8.97 1.04
N PHE A 109 -11.19 -8.28 -0.08
CA PHE A 109 -12.25 -8.62 -1.02
C PHE A 109 -11.68 -9.57 -2.06
N LEU A 110 -12.20 -10.80 -2.13
CA LEU A 110 -11.59 -11.94 -2.78
C LEU A 110 -12.49 -12.54 -3.86
N ALA A 111 -11.87 -13.03 -4.92
CA ALA A 111 -12.58 -13.47 -6.13
C ALA A 111 -12.94 -14.96 -6.10
N ARG A 112 -14.22 -15.29 -6.35
CA ARG A 112 -14.70 -16.63 -6.75
C ARG A 112 -14.22 -17.81 -5.89
N ASP A 113 -14.42 -17.75 -4.58
CA ASP A 113 -13.90 -18.71 -3.58
C ASP A 113 -12.37 -18.89 -3.58
N GLY A 114 -11.65 -18.06 -4.35
CA GLY A 114 -10.20 -17.97 -4.40
C GLY A 114 -9.66 -16.84 -3.54
N TYR A 115 -8.37 -16.56 -3.71
CA TYR A 115 -7.61 -15.62 -2.85
C TYR A 115 -7.03 -14.43 -3.63
N LEU A 116 -7.39 -14.31 -4.91
CA LEU A 116 -7.08 -13.13 -5.71
C LEU A 116 -7.90 -11.94 -5.23
N TRP A 117 -7.23 -10.81 -5.05
CA TRP A 117 -7.90 -9.60 -4.60
C TRP A 117 -8.76 -8.99 -5.71
N GLN A 118 -9.99 -8.66 -5.37
CA GLN A 118 -10.85 -7.77 -6.13
C GLN A 118 -10.45 -6.29 -5.94
N GLY A 119 -9.79 -5.93 -4.84
CA GLY A 119 -9.33 -4.58 -4.53
C GLY A 119 -8.21 -4.59 -3.50
N ALA A 120 -7.46 -3.49 -3.38
CA ALA A 120 -6.43 -3.37 -2.34
C ALA A 120 -7.04 -3.63 -0.94
N PRO A 121 -6.41 -4.47 -0.11
CA PRO A 121 -6.95 -4.80 1.21
C PRO A 121 -7.01 -3.56 2.10
N VAL A 122 -7.84 -3.65 3.13
CA VAL A 122 -7.95 -2.61 4.17
C VAL A 122 -7.53 -3.18 5.51
N GLN A 123 -6.87 -2.34 6.30
CA GLN A 123 -6.48 -2.65 7.67
C GLN A 123 -7.35 -1.87 8.65
N PHE A 124 -7.74 -2.52 9.74
CA PHE A 124 -8.55 -1.94 10.81
C PHE A 124 -8.20 -2.56 12.15
N SER A 125 -8.67 -1.96 13.25
CA SER A 125 -8.41 -2.46 14.59
C SER A 125 -9.70 -2.62 15.40
N LEU A 126 -9.74 -3.63 16.26
CA LEU A 126 -10.80 -3.87 17.23
C LEU A 126 -10.26 -3.59 18.63
N GLY A 127 -10.99 -2.81 19.43
CA GLY A 127 -10.62 -2.53 20.83
C GLY A 127 -9.28 -1.79 21.02
N LYS A 128 -8.66 -1.29 19.94
CA LYS A 128 -7.41 -0.53 19.95
C LYS A 128 -7.70 0.92 19.58
N THR A 129 -7.13 1.85 20.33
CA THR A 129 -7.11 3.27 20.00
C THR A 129 -5.69 3.68 19.65
N PHE A 130 -5.57 4.61 18.71
CA PHE A 130 -4.29 5.20 18.33
C PHE A 130 -4.24 6.65 18.81
N PRO A 131 -3.06 7.18 19.19
CA PRO A 131 -2.91 8.58 19.56
C PRO A 131 -3.07 9.54 18.38
N GLY A 132 -3.13 9.03 17.15
CA GLY A 132 -3.14 9.79 15.92
C GLY A 132 -3.94 9.18 14.78
N ALA A 133 -3.94 9.90 13.67
CA ALA A 133 -4.57 9.50 12.41
C ALA A 133 -3.57 9.63 11.25
N LEU A 134 -3.79 8.83 10.22
CA LEU A 134 -2.97 8.78 9.02
C LEU A 134 -3.88 8.67 7.80
N SER A 135 -3.61 9.48 6.78
CA SER A 135 -4.23 9.39 5.46
C SER A 135 -3.16 9.49 4.39
N VAL A 136 -3.22 8.62 3.39
CA VAL A 136 -2.21 8.54 2.33
C VAL A 136 -2.87 8.57 0.97
N SER A 137 -2.32 9.41 0.09
CA SER A 137 -2.66 9.44 -1.33
C SER A 137 -1.41 9.10 -2.13
N GLY A 138 -1.50 8.06 -2.95
CA GLY A 138 -0.46 7.73 -3.91
C GLY A 138 -0.27 8.85 -4.94
N GLY A 139 0.90 8.90 -5.55
CA GLY A 139 1.25 9.95 -6.49
C GLY A 139 2.76 10.14 -6.62
N TYR A 140 3.14 11.14 -7.41
CA TYR A 140 4.53 11.52 -7.63
C TYR A 140 4.68 13.00 -7.24
N PRO A 141 4.90 13.33 -5.95
CA PRO A 141 5.24 12.44 -4.82
C PRO A 141 4.03 11.79 -4.11
N ILE A 142 4.30 10.82 -3.23
CA ILE A 142 3.30 10.27 -2.30
C ILE A 142 2.99 11.35 -1.26
N ARG A 143 1.71 11.63 -1.04
CA ARG A 143 1.26 12.64 -0.07
C ARG A 143 0.65 11.96 1.14
N VAL A 144 1.13 12.36 2.31
CA VAL A 144 0.68 11.81 3.59
C VAL A 144 0.20 12.97 4.46
N GLN A 145 -1.00 12.83 5.02
CA GLN A 145 -1.52 13.72 6.06
C GLN A 145 -1.59 12.95 7.37
N TYR A 146 -1.18 13.60 8.45
CA TYR A 146 -1.12 12.96 9.76
C TYR A 146 -1.48 13.92 10.89
N SER A 147 -1.91 13.32 11.99
CA SER A 147 -2.03 13.97 13.30
C SER A 147 -1.66 12.97 14.39
N THR A 148 -1.18 13.46 15.53
CA THR A 148 -0.84 12.65 16.71
C THR A 148 -0.88 13.51 17.97
N SER A 149 -1.37 12.94 19.08
CA SER A 149 -1.24 13.54 20.41
C SER A 149 0.15 13.34 21.04
N GLN A 150 1.03 12.62 20.35
CA GLN A 150 2.40 12.31 20.76
C GLN A 150 3.41 12.85 19.72
N PRO A 151 3.58 14.18 19.58
CA PRO A 151 4.60 14.73 18.70
C PRO A 151 6.00 14.43 19.21
N GLY A 152 6.96 14.35 18.30
CA GLY A 152 8.35 14.03 18.60
C GLY A 152 9.19 14.20 17.34
N ALA A 153 10.30 14.93 17.41
CA ALA A 153 11.10 15.30 16.23
C ALA A 153 11.59 14.10 15.39
N THR A 154 11.61 12.91 15.99
CA THR A 154 12.02 11.63 15.40
C THR A 154 10.85 10.72 15.02
N ASN A 155 9.61 11.17 15.15
CA ASN A 155 8.47 10.47 14.55
C ASN A 155 8.60 10.49 13.04
N TRP A 156 8.16 9.43 12.38
CA TRP A 156 8.40 9.24 10.97
C TRP A 156 7.28 8.47 10.31
N VAL A 157 7.13 8.66 9.00
CA VAL A 157 6.26 7.87 8.16
C VAL A 157 7.11 6.89 7.37
N GLY A 158 6.82 5.59 7.50
CA GLY A 158 7.45 4.53 6.72
C GLY A 158 6.48 3.95 5.70
N VAL A 159 6.93 3.81 4.45
CA VAL A 159 6.23 3.12 3.36
C VAL A 159 6.86 1.75 3.15
N TYR A 160 6.01 0.73 2.98
CA TYR A 160 6.40 -0.68 2.81
C TYR A 160 5.57 -1.30 1.69
N PHE A 161 6.05 -2.40 1.09
CA PHE A 161 5.17 -3.23 0.25
C PHE A 161 4.00 -3.76 1.10
N ALA A 162 2.79 -3.72 0.56
CA ALA A 162 1.63 -4.25 1.29
C ALA A 162 1.71 -5.78 1.46
N ALA A 163 2.30 -6.46 0.49
CA ALA A 163 2.60 -7.88 0.55
C ALA A 163 3.81 -8.12 1.47
N GLY A 164 3.56 -8.71 2.64
CA GLY A 164 4.60 -9.17 3.58
C GLY A 164 5.45 -8.10 4.25
N GLY A 165 5.24 -6.80 3.98
CA GLY A 165 6.05 -5.70 4.50
C GLY A 165 5.45 -4.95 5.70
N GLY A 166 6.32 -4.24 6.42
CA GLY A 166 5.97 -3.25 7.45
C GLY A 166 5.79 -3.80 8.86
N PRO A 167 5.98 -2.98 9.90
CA PRO A 167 6.02 -3.41 11.30
C PRO A 167 4.61 -3.68 11.87
N ASP A 168 3.91 -4.68 11.33
CA ASP A 168 2.57 -5.06 11.81
C ASP A 168 2.58 -5.45 13.30
N THR A 169 3.70 -6.00 13.80
CA THR A 169 3.92 -6.37 15.21
C THR A 169 4.42 -5.22 16.09
N GLY A 170 4.70 -4.05 15.52
CA GLY A 170 5.43 -2.98 16.20
C GLY A 170 6.94 -3.21 16.32
N ALA A 171 7.47 -4.27 15.69
CA ALA A 171 8.89 -4.60 15.64
C ALA A 171 9.44 -4.53 14.21
N VAL A 172 10.76 -4.37 14.08
CA VAL A 172 11.44 -4.42 12.78
C VAL A 172 11.30 -5.80 12.17
N ASN A 173 10.60 -5.89 11.05
CA ASN A 173 10.67 -7.04 10.17
C ASN A 173 11.43 -6.70 8.87
N GLN A 174 11.29 -5.48 8.36
CA GLN A 174 11.92 -5.00 7.13
C GLN A 174 12.18 -3.49 7.21
N SER A 175 13.16 -3.01 6.44
CA SER A 175 13.36 -1.57 6.26
C SER A 175 12.26 -1.00 5.37
N ALA A 176 11.85 0.25 5.64
CA ALA A 176 10.92 0.96 4.79
C ALA A 176 11.50 1.12 3.37
N VAL A 177 10.66 0.97 2.34
CA VAL A 177 11.06 1.25 0.95
C VAL A 177 11.25 2.74 0.74
N ARG A 178 10.44 3.57 1.39
CA ARG A 178 10.58 5.03 1.43
C ARG A 178 10.13 5.53 2.80
N TRP A 179 10.65 6.67 3.24
CA TRP A 179 10.25 7.25 4.52
C TRP A 179 10.48 8.76 4.54
N ALA A 180 9.86 9.44 5.50
CA ALA A 180 10.12 10.84 5.83
C ALA A 180 9.84 11.09 7.32
N TYR A 181 10.51 12.08 7.91
CA TYR A 181 10.18 12.54 9.27
C TYR A 181 8.83 13.28 9.31
N ALA A 182 8.08 13.06 10.39
CA ALA A 182 6.73 13.56 10.64
C ALA A 182 6.59 13.95 12.12
N GLY A 183 7.42 14.90 12.56
CA GLY A 183 7.63 15.16 13.98
C GLY A 183 6.58 16.02 14.68
N GLU A 184 5.77 16.75 13.90
CA GLU A 184 4.80 17.69 14.42
C GLU A 184 3.53 16.99 14.97
N ALA A 185 2.71 17.71 15.73
CA ALA A 185 1.44 17.17 16.22
C ALA A 185 0.42 16.95 15.09
N GLN A 186 0.56 17.68 13.98
CA GLN A 186 -0.23 17.51 12.77
C GLN A 186 0.51 18.10 11.57
N GLY A 187 0.30 17.56 10.37
CA GLY A 187 0.88 18.13 9.17
C GLY A 187 0.72 17.24 7.94
N SER A 188 1.46 17.59 6.89
CA SER A 188 1.61 16.76 5.71
C SER A 188 3.09 16.55 5.37
N VAL A 189 3.43 15.34 4.94
CA VAL A 189 4.75 15.01 4.40
C VAL A 189 4.61 14.53 2.96
N GLU A 190 5.59 14.90 2.14
CA GLU A 190 5.74 14.38 0.78
C GLU A 190 6.89 13.39 0.77
N ILE A 191 6.63 12.18 0.27
CA ILE A 191 7.64 11.12 0.16
C ILE A 191 7.97 10.94 -1.32
N PRO A 192 9.24 11.16 -1.74
CA PRO A 192 9.65 10.96 -3.13
C PRO A 192 9.36 9.53 -3.60
N ALA A 193 8.75 9.43 -4.78
CA ALA A 193 8.43 8.17 -5.43
C ALA A 193 9.43 7.81 -6.54
N ASP A 194 10.54 8.55 -6.67
CA ASP A 194 11.61 8.23 -7.62
C ASP A 194 12.13 6.83 -7.38
N GLY A 195 12.19 6.01 -8.45
CA GLY A 195 12.62 4.63 -8.36
C GLY A 195 11.65 3.72 -7.61
N LEU A 196 10.41 4.16 -7.31
CA LEU A 196 9.35 3.35 -6.74
C LEU A 196 8.38 2.95 -7.85
N GLY A 197 8.25 1.65 -8.11
CA GLY A 197 7.35 1.14 -9.14
C GLY A 197 5.89 1.13 -8.71
N ASP A 198 5.01 0.99 -9.69
CA ASP A 198 3.59 0.86 -9.43
C ASP A 198 3.31 -0.40 -8.60
N GLY A 199 2.33 -0.32 -7.70
CA GLY A 199 2.02 -1.42 -6.79
C GLY A 199 1.13 -1.02 -5.62
N VAL A 200 0.91 -1.98 -4.73
CA VAL A 200 0.17 -1.77 -3.47
C VAL A 200 1.16 -1.67 -2.32
N TYR A 201 1.02 -0.60 -1.56
CA TYR A 201 1.91 -0.22 -0.48
C TYR A 201 1.13 -0.02 0.82
N LYS A 202 1.84 -0.01 1.94
CA LYS A 202 1.30 0.25 3.26
C LYS A 202 2.17 1.28 3.97
N ALA A 203 1.52 2.26 4.59
CA ALA A 203 2.17 3.33 5.33
C ALA A 203 1.86 3.24 6.82
N PHE A 204 2.84 3.60 7.63
CA PHE A 204 2.75 3.68 9.08
C PHE A 204 3.24 5.05 9.55
N LEU A 205 2.54 5.66 10.51
CA LEU A 205 3.09 6.73 11.33
C LEU A 205 3.71 6.10 12.57
N LEU A 206 5.00 6.28 12.77
CA LEU A 206 5.83 5.54 13.73
C LEU A 206 6.53 6.49 14.71
N ALA A 207 6.60 6.09 15.97
CA ALA A 207 7.17 6.90 17.05
C ALA A 207 8.71 6.82 17.12
N ASP A 208 9.36 7.95 17.33
CA ASP A 208 10.73 8.07 17.87
C ASP A 208 11.82 7.20 17.23
N ASN A 209 11.94 7.19 15.89
CA ASN A 209 12.80 6.27 15.12
C ASN A 209 12.57 4.77 15.41
N GLY A 210 11.56 4.44 16.20
CA GLY A 210 11.10 3.10 16.49
C GLY A 210 9.98 2.67 15.55
N TYR A 211 9.34 1.55 15.89
CA TYR A 211 8.36 0.88 15.03
C TYR A 211 6.97 0.78 15.69
N THR A 212 6.75 1.55 16.77
CA THR A 212 5.44 1.66 17.42
C THR A 212 4.53 2.57 16.60
N SER A 213 3.38 2.05 16.17
CA SER A 213 2.39 2.79 15.39
C SER A 213 1.64 3.84 16.21
N LEU A 214 1.70 5.09 15.77
CA LEU A 214 0.93 6.22 16.30
C LEU A 214 -0.45 6.37 15.65
N ALA A 215 -0.71 5.70 14.54
CA ALA A 215 -1.97 5.70 13.82
C ALA A 215 -2.26 4.31 13.22
N SER A 216 -3.53 4.04 12.89
CA SER A 216 -3.87 2.85 12.11
C SER A 216 -3.13 2.86 10.77
N PRO A 217 -2.42 1.79 10.38
CA PRO A 217 -1.72 1.75 9.09
C PRO A 217 -2.68 1.93 7.92
N GLN A 218 -2.18 2.55 6.85
CA GLN A 218 -2.97 2.83 5.64
C GLN A 218 -2.40 2.04 4.47
N ILE A 219 -3.23 1.20 3.84
CA ILE A 219 -2.89 0.50 2.61
C ILE A 219 -3.38 1.35 1.43
N PHE A 220 -2.49 1.62 0.47
CA PHE A 220 -2.76 2.49 -0.67
C PHE A 220 -2.12 1.94 -1.94
N THR A 221 -2.53 2.50 -3.08
CA THR A 221 -1.96 2.16 -4.39
C THR A 221 -1.10 3.29 -4.91
N GLN A 222 0.06 2.93 -5.46
CA GLN A 222 0.96 3.83 -6.16
C GLN A 222 0.91 3.49 -7.66
N GLY A 223 0.62 4.48 -8.50
CA GLY A 223 0.50 4.30 -9.94
C GLY A 223 -0.52 3.24 -10.35
N ASN A 224 -0.23 2.48 -11.41
CA ASN A 224 -1.12 1.46 -11.95
C ASN A 224 -0.69 0.04 -11.52
N ALA A 225 -1.24 -0.44 -10.41
CA ALA A 225 -0.94 -1.74 -9.80
C ALA A 225 -1.59 -2.94 -10.53
N VAL A 226 -1.48 -2.97 -11.87
CA VAL A 226 -1.96 -4.08 -12.71
C VAL A 226 -1.19 -5.35 -12.41
N PHE A 227 0.12 -5.22 -12.19
CA PHE A 227 0.96 -6.34 -11.80
C PHE A 227 0.80 -6.61 -10.31
N LYS A 228 0.73 -7.89 -9.96
CA LYS A 228 0.66 -8.33 -8.58
C LYS A 228 2.05 -8.44 -7.94
N GLY A 229 2.88 -7.47 -8.25
CA GLY A 229 4.25 -7.35 -7.78
C GLY A 229 4.67 -5.89 -7.92
N ALA A 230 5.71 -5.52 -7.19
CA ALA A 230 6.28 -4.18 -7.22
C ALA A 230 7.79 -4.26 -7.20
N LEU A 231 8.44 -3.24 -7.76
CA LEU A 231 9.89 -3.11 -7.82
C LEU A 231 10.27 -1.70 -7.35
N ALA A 232 11.29 -1.61 -6.52
CA ALA A 232 11.83 -0.35 -6.04
C ALA A 232 13.37 -0.39 -6.11
N VAL A 233 14.01 0.75 -6.32
CA VAL A 233 15.47 0.89 -6.25
C VAL A 233 15.89 1.87 -5.17
N ASP A 234 16.95 1.54 -4.44
CA ASP A 234 17.67 2.41 -3.53
C ASP A 234 19.07 2.69 -4.10
N TYR A 235 19.45 3.97 -4.15
CA TYR A 235 20.78 4.42 -4.59
C TYR A 235 21.77 4.48 -3.42
N ALA A 236 21.88 3.39 -2.67
CA ALA A 236 22.71 3.34 -1.48
C ALA A 236 24.22 3.43 -1.79
N ALA A 237 24.64 3.08 -3.01
CA ALA A 237 26.03 3.17 -3.46
C ALA A 237 26.09 3.65 -4.93
N ALA A 238 27.17 4.35 -5.29
CA ALA A 238 27.33 4.94 -6.62
C ALA A 238 27.40 3.90 -7.75
N ASP A 239 27.91 2.70 -7.45
CA ASP A 239 28.19 1.67 -8.45
C ASP A 239 27.26 0.47 -8.43
N THR A 240 26.27 0.45 -7.56
CA THR A 240 25.31 -0.65 -7.49
C THR A 240 23.89 -0.15 -7.35
N PHE A 241 22.95 -0.94 -7.87
CA PHE A 241 21.53 -0.72 -7.68
C PHE A 241 21.01 -1.72 -6.66
N SER A 242 20.49 -1.23 -5.54
CA SER A 242 19.85 -2.08 -4.54
C SER A 242 18.36 -2.12 -4.82
N PHE A 243 17.89 -3.18 -5.47
CA PHE A 243 16.48 -3.39 -5.74
C PHE A 243 15.80 -4.09 -4.57
N ARG A 244 14.57 -3.68 -4.29
CA ARG A 244 13.63 -4.42 -3.46
C ARG A 244 12.42 -4.76 -4.29
N TYR A 245 11.86 -5.95 -4.10
CA TYR A 245 10.78 -6.42 -4.95
C TYR A 245 9.80 -7.30 -4.19
N THR A 246 8.60 -7.40 -4.72
CA THR A 246 7.58 -8.37 -4.33
C THR A 246 6.94 -8.99 -5.57
N THR A 247 6.57 -10.26 -5.50
CA THR A 247 5.84 -11.00 -6.53
C THR A 247 5.03 -12.13 -5.91
N GLN A 248 3.93 -12.50 -6.57
CA GLN A 248 3.10 -13.64 -6.21
C GLN A 248 3.44 -14.89 -6.99
N ARG A 249 4.45 -14.82 -7.86
CA ARG A 249 4.91 -15.94 -8.66
C ARG A 249 6.39 -16.19 -8.38
N PRO A 250 6.78 -16.51 -7.12
CA PRO A 250 8.17 -16.83 -6.81
C PRO A 250 8.61 -18.03 -7.66
N ALA A 251 9.81 -17.92 -8.21
CA ALA A 251 10.40 -18.98 -9.02
C ALA A 251 11.91 -18.78 -9.09
N ALA A 252 12.66 -19.88 -9.02
CA ALA A 252 14.13 -19.86 -8.99
C ALA A 252 14.79 -19.08 -10.15
N LYS A 253 14.08 -18.93 -11.26
CA LYS A 253 14.53 -18.29 -12.50
C LYS A 253 13.94 -16.90 -12.71
N ASN A 254 13.24 -16.34 -11.73
CA ASN A 254 12.85 -14.93 -11.79
C ASN A 254 14.08 -14.06 -11.64
N TRP A 255 14.13 -12.94 -12.33
CA TRP A 255 15.34 -12.13 -12.43
C TRP A 255 15.04 -10.65 -12.61
N ILE A 256 15.96 -9.81 -12.16
CA ILE A 256 15.93 -8.37 -12.39
C ILE A 256 16.99 -8.07 -13.44
N GLY A 257 16.59 -7.41 -14.52
CA GLY A 257 17.49 -6.99 -15.60
C GLY A 257 17.48 -5.48 -15.79
N ILE A 258 18.62 -4.93 -16.24
CA ILE A 258 18.82 -3.51 -16.54
C ILE A 258 19.10 -3.34 -18.03
N TRP A 259 18.37 -2.42 -18.68
CA TRP A 259 18.58 -2.00 -20.06
C TRP A 259 18.76 -0.49 -20.14
N ARG A 260 19.29 -0.01 -21.27
CA ARG A 260 19.16 1.41 -21.62
C ARG A 260 17.67 1.75 -21.72
N TYR A 261 17.35 3.00 -21.41
CA TYR A 261 15.98 3.48 -21.53
C TYR A 261 15.45 3.30 -22.96
N GLY A 262 14.30 2.64 -23.10
CA GLY A 262 13.64 2.32 -24.37
C GLY A 262 14.17 1.09 -25.12
N GLU A 263 15.16 0.38 -24.57
CA GLU A 263 15.76 -0.82 -25.18
C GLU A 263 15.42 -2.11 -24.43
N GLY A 264 14.57 -2.00 -23.40
CA GLY A 264 14.15 -3.13 -22.58
C GLY A 264 12.96 -3.90 -23.16
N PRO A 265 12.47 -4.92 -22.43
CA PRO A 265 11.29 -5.68 -22.82
C PRO A 265 9.99 -4.90 -22.58
N ASP A 266 9.86 -3.72 -23.17
CA ASP A 266 8.71 -2.82 -23.03
C ASP A 266 7.39 -3.47 -23.52
N SER A 267 7.47 -4.38 -24.50
CA SER A 267 6.35 -5.18 -25.02
C SER A 267 6.16 -6.53 -24.31
N GLN A 268 6.91 -6.81 -23.25
CA GLN A 268 6.98 -8.13 -22.61
C GLN A 268 7.40 -9.26 -23.57
N GLU A 269 8.25 -8.93 -24.52
CA GLU A 269 8.90 -9.86 -25.46
C GLU A 269 10.41 -9.78 -25.31
N ARG A 270 11.14 -10.67 -25.99
CA ARG A 270 12.60 -10.65 -25.93
C ARG A 270 13.14 -9.33 -26.47
N ALA A 271 13.85 -8.60 -25.61
CA ALA A 271 14.58 -7.39 -25.96
C ALA A 271 16.05 -7.70 -26.28
N GLY A 272 16.80 -6.66 -26.62
CA GLY A 272 18.25 -6.74 -26.81
C GLY A 272 18.98 -7.24 -25.55
N ALA A 273 20.31 -7.29 -25.62
CA ALA A 273 21.13 -7.73 -24.49
C ALA A 273 20.89 -6.82 -23.27
N TYR A 274 20.64 -7.43 -22.11
CA TYR A 274 20.69 -6.72 -20.83
C TYR A 274 22.12 -6.24 -20.56
N LEU A 275 22.25 -5.16 -19.80
CA LEU A 275 23.55 -4.58 -19.44
C LEU A 275 24.06 -5.13 -18.10
N ALA A 276 23.14 -5.42 -17.18
CA ALA A 276 23.41 -6.02 -15.88
C ALA A 276 22.14 -6.73 -15.41
N TRP A 277 22.29 -7.74 -14.54
CA TRP A 277 21.17 -8.53 -14.04
C TRP A 277 21.52 -9.27 -12.76
N GLU A 278 20.50 -9.75 -12.05
CA GLU A 278 20.64 -10.66 -10.90
C GLU A 278 19.37 -11.53 -10.75
N TYR A 279 19.50 -12.74 -10.21
CA TYR A 279 18.35 -13.60 -9.90
C TYR A 279 17.60 -13.11 -8.65
N ALA A 280 16.27 -13.14 -8.72
CA ALA A 280 15.33 -12.62 -7.73
C ALA A 280 14.18 -13.62 -7.52
N ALA A 281 14.49 -14.74 -6.84
CA ALA A 281 13.62 -15.92 -6.81
C ALA A 281 12.43 -15.81 -5.84
N ASP A 282 12.61 -15.08 -4.74
CA ASP A 282 11.66 -15.07 -3.61
C ASP A 282 10.37 -14.30 -3.92
N GLY A 283 9.35 -14.49 -3.09
CA GLY A 283 8.11 -13.71 -3.18
C GLY A 283 8.29 -12.26 -2.71
N LEU A 284 9.29 -12.03 -1.85
CA LEU A 284 9.68 -10.72 -1.31
C LEU A 284 11.18 -10.78 -1.04
N GLY A 285 11.93 -9.79 -1.53
CA GLY A 285 13.37 -9.80 -1.33
C GLY A 285 14.07 -8.52 -1.74
N ALA A 286 15.38 -8.54 -1.57
CA ALA A 286 16.28 -7.49 -2.03
C ALA A 286 17.44 -8.11 -2.83
N LYS A 287 17.87 -7.43 -3.89
CA LYS A 287 19.00 -7.82 -4.73
C LYS A 287 19.84 -6.62 -5.10
N THR A 288 21.14 -6.81 -5.09
CA THR A 288 22.10 -5.82 -5.56
C THR A 288 22.53 -6.21 -6.97
N VAL A 289 22.37 -5.30 -7.92
CA VAL A 289 22.86 -5.47 -9.29
C VAL A 289 24.09 -4.57 -9.47
N ASP A 290 25.19 -5.15 -9.95
CA ASP A 290 26.42 -4.41 -10.25
C ASP A 290 26.20 -3.50 -11.46
N GLY A 291 26.30 -2.20 -11.22
CA GLY A 291 26.19 -1.15 -12.23
C GLY A 291 27.54 -0.51 -12.56
N SER A 292 28.67 -0.96 -12.00
CA SER A 292 29.99 -0.32 -12.10
C SER A 292 30.47 -0.08 -13.54
N LYS A 293 30.05 -0.95 -14.47
CA LYS A 293 30.41 -0.87 -15.90
C LYS A 293 29.44 -0.05 -16.75
N LEU A 294 28.36 0.47 -16.16
CA LEU A 294 27.41 1.30 -16.89
C LEU A 294 27.92 2.75 -16.92
N PRO A 295 27.90 3.46 -18.06
CA PRO A 295 28.15 4.89 -18.07
C PRO A 295 27.03 5.66 -17.34
N SER A 296 27.27 6.91 -16.94
CA SER A 296 26.19 7.76 -16.43
C SER A 296 25.09 7.93 -17.47
N GLY A 297 23.84 7.92 -17.01
CA GLY A 297 22.69 7.97 -17.91
C GLY A 297 21.42 7.38 -17.32
N GLN A 298 20.38 7.35 -18.15
CA GLN A 298 19.06 6.83 -17.81
C GLN A 298 18.90 5.39 -18.30
N TYR A 299 18.36 4.55 -17.42
CA TYR A 299 18.15 3.12 -17.64
C TYR A 299 16.74 2.72 -17.20
N GLN A 300 16.35 1.50 -17.53
CA GLN A 300 15.15 0.87 -16.99
C GLN A 300 15.51 -0.47 -16.35
N ALA A 301 14.89 -0.75 -15.21
CA ALA A 301 14.94 -2.04 -14.55
C ALA A 301 13.60 -2.76 -14.67
N PHE A 302 13.67 -4.07 -14.94
CA PHE A 302 12.52 -4.94 -15.11
C PHE A 302 12.63 -6.12 -14.18
N PHE A 303 11.55 -6.46 -13.47
CA PHE A 303 11.45 -7.71 -12.73
C PHE A 303 10.67 -8.73 -13.57
N LEU A 304 11.33 -9.82 -13.95
CA LEU A 304 10.94 -10.70 -15.05
C LEU A 304 10.81 -12.16 -14.62
N ALA A 305 9.87 -12.86 -15.26
CA ALA A 305 9.53 -14.24 -14.91
C ALA A 305 10.39 -15.29 -15.64
N ASN A 306 10.90 -16.27 -14.89
CA ASN A 306 11.39 -17.57 -15.41
C ASN A 306 12.37 -17.52 -16.60
N ASP A 307 13.49 -16.79 -16.50
CA ASP A 307 14.47 -16.54 -17.57
C ASP A 307 13.84 -15.92 -18.85
N GLY A 308 12.58 -15.51 -18.78
CA GLY A 308 11.82 -14.88 -19.86
C GLY A 308 11.69 -13.37 -19.66
N TYR A 309 10.77 -12.77 -20.42
CA TYR A 309 10.61 -11.31 -20.52
C TYR A 309 9.20 -10.83 -20.12
N LYS A 310 8.39 -11.71 -19.52
CA LYS A 310 7.10 -11.33 -18.94
C LYS A 310 7.30 -10.64 -17.60
N TRP A 311 6.61 -9.53 -17.40
CA TRP A 311 6.77 -8.71 -16.20
C TRP A 311 6.12 -9.35 -14.97
N LEU A 312 6.79 -9.20 -13.84
CA LEU A 312 6.26 -9.50 -12.51
C LEU A 312 5.85 -8.23 -11.75
N ALA A 313 6.40 -7.08 -12.15
CA ALA A 313 6.08 -5.74 -11.65
C ALA A 313 6.19 -4.73 -12.79
N SER A 314 5.56 -3.57 -12.65
CA SER A 314 5.81 -2.45 -13.58
C SER A 314 7.29 -2.08 -13.58
N PRO A 315 7.92 -1.85 -14.75
CA PRO A 315 9.31 -1.46 -14.82
C PRO A 315 9.52 -0.08 -14.21
N ILE A 316 10.72 0.16 -13.69
CA ILE A 316 11.10 1.45 -13.12
C ILE A 316 12.22 2.08 -13.93
N THR A 317 12.15 3.40 -14.06
CA THR A 317 13.28 4.19 -14.55
C THR A 317 14.31 4.34 -13.44
N ILE A 318 15.58 4.11 -13.77
CA ILE A 318 16.71 4.29 -12.87
C ILE A 318 17.79 5.18 -13.51
N ARG A 319 18.71 5.71 -12.70
CA ARG A 319 19.81 6.58 -13.16
C ARG A 319 21.15 6.16 -12.56
N LYS A 320 22.22 6.32 -13.34
CA LYS A 320 23.61 6.22 -12.87
C LYS A 320 24.34 7.52 -13.15
#